data_AF-A0A2I0NH47-F1
#
_entry.id   AF-A0A2I0NH47-F1
#
_cell.length_a   1.000
_cell.length_b   1.000
_cell.length_c   1.000
_cell.angle_alpha   90.00
_cell.angle_beta   90.00
_cell.angle_gamma   90.00
#
_symmetry.space_group_name_H-M   'P 1'
#
loop_
_entity.id
_entity.type
_entity.pdbx_description
1 polymer ?
#
loop_
_entity_poly.entity_id
_entity_poly.type
_entity_poly.pdbx_seq_one_letter_code
_entity_poly.pdbx_strand_id
1 'polypeptide(L)' 'MLDNKQAPGNVPLRLGEYLRVLKLTRKPTRAEFTVIAKVAGAGILLIGFIGFLIYLVVAEMPGWLK' A
#
# COMPACT_ATOMS: atom_id res chain seq x y z
N MET A 1 6.61 18.28 -27.27
CA MET A 1 5.71 17.30 -27.92
C MET A 1 4.92 16.45 -26.93
N LEU A 2 5.32 16.22 -25.68
CA LEU A 2 4.39 15.62 -24.69
C LEU A 2 4.03 16.65 -23.62
N ASP A 3 2.94 17.36 -23.91
CA ASP A 3 2.23 18.30 -23.04
C ASP A 3 0.99 17.61 -22.43
N ASN A 4 0.64 18.07 -21.24
CA ASN A 4 -0.70 18.05 -20.63
C ASN A 4 -1.38 16.73 -20.25
N LYS A 5 -1.37 16.43 -18.94
CA LYS A 5 -2.51 15.78 -18.28
C LYS A 5 -2.89 16.65 -17.08
N GLN A 6 -4.02 17.34 -17.19
CA GLN A 6 -4.53 18.29 -16.19
C GLN A 6 -4.65 17.64 -14.80
N ALA A 7 -3.93 18.20 -13.83
CA ALA A 7 -4.35 18.25 -12.43
C ALA A 7 -5.04 19.61 -12.20
N PRO A 8 -5.96 19.75 -11.24
CA PRO A 8 -6.77 20.96 -11.09
C PRO A 8 -5.88 22.17 -10.80
N GLY A 9 -5.61 22.98 -11.82
CA GLY A 9 -4.69 24.11 -11.77
C GLY A 9 -3.48 23.95 -12.70
N ASN A 10 -3.27 24.95 -13.54
CA ASN A 10 -2.32 25.15 -14.63
C ASN A 10 -0.81 25.11 -14.28
N VAL A 11 -0.33 24.10 -13.56
CA VAL A 11 1.11 23.90 -13.29
C VAL A 11 1.72 22.86 -14.23
N PRO A 12 2.59 23.25 -15.18
CA PRO A 12 3.36 22.28 -15.97
C PRO A 12 4.41 21.64 -15.06
N LEU A 13 4.10 20.46 -14.50
CA LEU A 13 4.96 19.72 -13.57
C LEU A 13 6.27 19.32 -14.27
N ARG A 14 7.26 20.20 -14.23
CA ARG A 14 8.62 19.92 -14.70
C ARG A 14 9.30 19.00 -13.69
N LEU A 15 10.25 18.17 -14.14
CA LEU A 15 11.02 17.26 -13.29
C LEU A 15 11.61 17.95 -12.04
N GLY A 16 11.95 19.24 -12.15
CA GLY A 16 12.40 20.06 -11.03
C GLY A 16 11.37 20.28 -9.91
N GLU A 17 10.07 20.35 -10.23
CA GLU A 17 9.00 20.51 -9.23
C GLU A 17 8.76 19.21 -8.45
N TYR A 18 8.76 18.06 -9.11
CA TYR A 18 8.70 16.76 -8.44
C TYR A 18 9.87 16.56 -7.46
N LEU A 19 11.09 16.93 -7.89
CA LEU A 19 12.27 16.89 -7.02
C LEU A 19 12.14 17.82 -5.82
N ARG A 20 11.52 18.99 -5.98
CA ARG A 20 11.24 19.92 -4.88
C ARG A 20 10.26 19.31 -3.89
N VAL A 21 9.19 18.68 -4.35
CA VAL A 21 8.21 17.99 -3.49
C VAL A 21 8.86 16.84 -2.73
N LEU A 22 9.64 15.98 -3.40
CA LEU A 22 10.39 14.88 -2.76
C LEU A 22 11.38 15.39 -1.71
N LYS A 23 12.01 16.55 -1.94
CA LYS A 23 12.90 17.20 -0.95
C LYS A 23 12.13 17.85 0.21
N LEU A 24 10.89 18.28 -0.01
CA LEU A 24 10.01 18.82 1.03
C LEU A 24 9.45 17.72 1.94
N THR A 25 9.27 16.51 1.43
CA THR A 25 8.80 15.39 2.26
C THR A 25 9.84 14.99 3.29
N ARG A 26 9.42 14.82 4.54
CA ARG A 26 10.28 14.35 5.64
C ARG A 26 10.61 12.87 5.43
N LYS A 27 11.90 12.52 5.40
CA LYS A 27 12.32 11.11 5.45
C LYS A 27 11.90 10.52 6.81
N PRO A 28 11.12 9.43 6.86
CA PRO A 28 10.66 8.85 8.11
C PRO A 28 11.84 8.37 8.94
N THR A 29 11.75 8.54 10.27
CA THR A 29 12.75 7.98 11.18
C THR A 29 12.56 6.47 11.29
N ARG A 30 13.61 5.75 11.69
CA ARG A 30 13.54 4.28 11.87
C ARG A 30 12.46 3.87 12.88
N ALA A 31 12.27 4.66 13.94
CA ALA A 31 11.25 4.40 14.95
C ALA A 31 9.82 4.54 14.39
N GLU A 32 9.52 5.64 13.68
CA GLU A 32 8.22 5.87 13.03
C GLU A 32 7.92 4.77 12.01
N PHE A 33 8.92 4.38 11.20
CA PHE A 33 8.78 3.30 10.23
C PHE A 33 8.44 1.96 10.90
N THR A 34 9.14 1.59 11.98
CA THR A 34 8.90 0.34 12.69
C THR A 34 7.51 0.28 13.32
N VAL A 35 6.99 1.40 13.83
CA VAL A 35 5.62 1.45 14.37
C VAL A 35 4.60 1.16 13.28
N ILE A 36 4.69 1.84 12.14
CA ILE A 36 3.78 1.65 11.01
C ILE A 36 3.90 0.22 10.45
N ALA A 37 5.13 -0.28 10.30
CA ALA A 37 5.39 -1.63 9.82
C ALA A 37 4.79 -2.72 10.73
N LYS A 38 4.86 -2.53 12.06
CA LYS A 38 4.23 -3.46 13.02
C LYS A 38 2.71 -3.48 12.89
N VAL A 39 2.08 -2.31 12.80
CA VAL A 39 0.62 -2.20 12.67
C VAL A 39 0.15 -2.76 11.33
N ALA A 40 0.83 -2.41 10.23
CA ALA A 40 0.54 -2.94 8.91
C ALA A 40 0.72 -4.46 8.84
N GLY A 41 1.83 -4.98 9.42
CA GLY A 41 2.09 -6.42 9.50
C GLY A 41 1.03 -7.16 10.30
N ALA A 42 0.59 -6.61 11.44
CA ALA A 42 -0.50 -7.18 12.23
C ALA A 42 -1.82 -7.23 11.46
N GLY A 43 -2.15 -6.17 10.70
CA GLY A 43 -3.35 -6.14 9.86
C GLY A 43 -3.34 -7.15 8.72
N ILE A 44 -2.21 -7.28 8.01
CA ILE A 44 -2.04 -8.27 6.94
C ILE A 44 -2.18 -9.68 7.49
N LEU A 45 -1.55 -9.98 8.63
CA LEU A 45 -1.59 -11.30 9.23
C LEU A 45 -3.02 -11.65 9.68
N LEU A 46 -3.74 -10.71 10.30
CA LEU A 46 -5.12 -10.93 10.74
C LEU A 46 -6.05 -11.23 9.55
N ILE A 47 -6.02 -10.38 8.52
CA ILE A 47 -6.89 -10.54 7.34
C ILE A 47 -6.51 -11.80 6.56
N GLY A 48 -5.21 -12.05 6.39
CA GLY A 48 -4.70 -13.25 5.74
C GLY A 48 -5.09 -14.52 6.49
N PHE A 49 -5.06 -14.50 7.83
CA PHE A 49 -5.47 -15.64 8.65
C PHE A 49 -6.98 -15.91 8.55
N ILE A 50 -7.81 -14.87 8.57
CA ILE A 50 -9.26 -15.01 8.38
C ILE A 50 -9.57 -15.58 6.99
N GLY A 51 -8.95 -15.05 5.94
CA GLY A 51 -9.10 -15.57 4.58
C GLY A 51 -8.60 -17.01 4.45
N PHE A 52 -7.50 -17.35 5.12
CA PHE A 52 -6.96 -18.71 5.18
C PHE A 52 -7.90 -19.69 5.88
N LEU A 53 -8.51 -19.31 7.00
CA LEU A 53 -9.51 -20.13 7.69
C LEU A 53 -10.74 -20.37 6.81
N ILE A 54 -11.23 -19.34 6.13
CA ILE A 54 -12.34 -19.48 5.18
C ILE A 54 -11.95 -20.44 4.05
N TYR A 55 -10.74 -20.32 3.50
CA TYR A 55 -10.24 -21.25 2.49
C TYR A 55 -10.18 -22.68 3.02
N LEU A 56 -9.63 -22.93 4.20
CA LEU A 56 -9.59 -24.28 4.77
C LEU A 56 -11.00 -24.88 4.94
N VAL A 57 -11.94 -24.09 5.46
CA VAL A 57 -13.32 -24.53 5.67
C VAL A 57 -14.03 -24.77 4.34
N VAL A 58 -13.86 -23.91 3.34
CA VAL A 58 -14.62 -24.00 2.08
C VAL A 58 -13.95 -24.89 1.03
N ALA A 59 -12.62 -24.99 1.02
CA ALA A 59 -11.88 -25.77 0.02
C ALA A 59 -11.61 -27.22 0.48
N GLU A 60 -11.25 -27.43 1.75
CA GLU A 60 -10.92 -28.76 2.25
C GLU A 60 -12.17 -29.58 2.64
N MET A 61 -13.23 -28.92 3.17
CA MET A 61 -14.46 -29.60 3.60
C MET A 61 -15.25 -30.29 2.47
N PRO A 62 -15.46 -29.71 1.27
CA PRO A 62 -16.09 -30.43 0.17
C PRO A 62 -15.17 -31.49 -0.46
N GLY A 63 -13.87 -31.46 -0.16
CA GLY A 63 -12.93 -32.53 -0.54
C GLY A 63 -13.12 -33.81 0.27
N TRP A 64 -13.60 -33.72 1.52
CA TRP A 64 -13.89 -34.89 2.37
C TRP A 64 -15.27 -35.52 2.10
N LEU A 65 -16.19 -34.75 1.52
CA LEU A 65 -17.52 -35.22 1.08
C LEU A 65 -17.51 -35.86 -0.31
N LYS A 66 -16.33 -36.05 -0.91
CA LYS A 66 -16.11 -36.81 -2.15
C LYS A 66 -15.24 -38.03 -1.91
#